data_AF-A0A0F7FCL5-F1
#
_entry.id   AF-A0A0F7FCL5-F1
#
_cell.length_a   1.000
_cell.length_b   1.000
_cell.length_c   1.000
_cell.angle_alpha   90.00
_cell.angle_beta   90.00
_cell.angle_gamma   90.00
#
_symmetry.space_group_name_H-M   'P 1'
#
loop_
_entity.id
_entity.type
_entity.pdbx_description
1 polymer ?
#
loop_
_entity_poly.entity_id
_entity_poly.type
_entity_poly.pdbx_seq_one_letter_code
_entity_poly.pdbx_strand_id
1 'polypeptide(L)'
;MNTHQEYGFFLSYNNMEDIFRLPVNPETLEIKEAGEGKSYTIIDLGEINAISYPKLTEITLESIFPAQRYPFVLVPETGKNRLLKPFEYVEMIKKWMTSRRPIRFVFSGLEIKEPKATPTSWLNASRYSENSTYSNDLPLSMAMSIESFNWKLSAGTSGDIEYSLSLKKYVFYQAAPVKVVKGAAKTQQKRAGDRKAPAVYKLKAGDNLWKIAQKELSDGSRWKEIQKLNAIPDSELRKLPVGKTIKLP
;
A
#
# COMPACT_ATOMS: atom_id res chain seq x y z
N MET A 1 -7.37 -22.33 27.91
CA MET A 1 -6.99 -22.29 26.48
C MET A 1 -7.93 -21.32 25.79
N ASN A 2 -7.51 -20.07 25.56
CA ASN A 2 -8.19 -19.16 24.64
C ASN A 2 -7.11 -18.31 23.97
N THR A 3 -6.77 -18.68 22.76
CA THR A 3 -5.84 -17.94 21.90
C THR A 3 -6.54 -16.65 21.44
N HIS A 4 -6.29 -15.53 22.12
CA HIS A 4 -6.84 -14.22 21.73
C HIS A 4 -6.05 -13.65 20.55
N GLN A 5 -6.45 -14.01 19.34
CA GLN A 5 -6.05 -13.33 18.11
C GLN A 5 -6.84 -12.02 17.98
N GLU A 6 -6.46 -10.96 18.70
CA GLU A 6 -7.15 -9.68 18.57
C GLU A 6 -6.62 -8.88 17.36
N TYR A 7 -7.19 -9.14 16.19
CA TYR A 7 -7.16 -8.16 15.10
C TYR A 7 -8.19 -7.06 15.35
N GLY A 8 -7.89 -5.84 14.89
CA GLY A 8 -8.73 -4.67 15.12
C GLY A 8 -8.91 -3.82 13.87
N PHE A 9 -10.13 -3.30 13.71
CA PHE A 9 -10.51 -2.38 12.64
C PHE A 9 -10.75 -0.99 13.21
N PHE A 10 -10.13 0.01 12.59
CA PHE A 10 -10.25 1.40 13.00
C PHE A 10 -10.55 2.27 11.79
N LEU A 11 -11.44 3.23 12.00
CA LEU A 11 -11.65 4.33 11.08
C LEU A 11 -11.22 5.62 11.77
N SER A 12 -10.52 6.48 11.04
CA SER A 12 -10.21 7.81 11.54
C SER A 12 -10.43 8.90 10.51
N TYR A 13 -10.66 10.10 11.01
CA TYR A 13 -10.97 11.29 10.24
C TYR A 13 -10.14 12.48 10.73
N ASN A 14 -9.90 13.44 9.83
CA ASN A 14 -9.15 14.67 10.08
C ASN A 14 -7.81 14.46 10.82
N ASN A 15 -6.92 13.66 10.24
CA ASN A 15 -5.60 13.37 10.82
C ASN A 15 -5.67 12.78 12.23
N MET A 16 -6.56 11.80 12.43
CA MET A 16 -6.72 11.08 13.70
C MET A 16 -7.30 11.93 14.85
N GLU A 17 -7.96 13.06 14.55
CA GLU A 17 -8.71 13.81 15.56
C GLU A 17 -9.93 13.02 16.05
N ASP A 18 -10.70 12.48 15.10
CA ASP A 18 -11.77 11.54 15.38
C ASP A 18 -11.31 10.13 14.99
N ILE A 19 -11.19 9.24 15.96
CA ILE A 19 -10.85 7.82 15.74
C ILE A 19 -11.90 6.98 16.47
N PHE A 20 -12.38 5.93 15.82
CA PHE A 20 -13.08 4.88 16.55
C PHE A 20 -12.67 3.48 16.06
N ARG A 21 -12.63 2.53 17.01
CA ARG A 21 -12.53 1.09 16.75
C ARG A 21 -13.93 0.59 16.45
N LEU A 22 -14.09 -0.25 15.42
CA LEU A 22 -15.36 -0.94 15.22
C LEU A 22 -15.71 -1.73 16.49
N PRO A 23 -16.92 -1.56 17.06
CA PRO A 23 -17.28 -2.19 18.33
C PRO A 23 -17.34 -3.72 18.21
N VAL A 24 -17.70 -4.21 17.02
CA VAL A 24 -17.76 -5.62 16.66
C VAL A 24 -16.92 -5.80 15.40
N ASN A 25 -16.19 -6.91 15.30
CA ASN A 25 -15.47 -7.23 14.08
C ASN A 25 -16.46 -7.47 12.94
N PRO A 26 -16.12 -7.07 11.70
CA PRO A 26 -16.96 -7.36 10.55
C PRO A 26 -17.06 -8.87 10.31
N GLU A 27 -18.25 -9.32 9.93
CA GLU A 27 -18.51 -10.71 9.56
C GLU A 27 -17.82 -11.04 8.24
N THR A 28 -17.82 -10.08 7.31
CA THR A 28 -17.17 -10.18 6.01
C THR A 28 -16.25 -8.98 5.77
N LEU A 29 -15.05 -9.25 5.25
CA LEU A 29 -14.12 -8.24 4.76
C LEU A 29 -13.68 -8.65 3.36
N GLU A 30 -14.20 -7.96 2.35
CA GLU A 30 -13.86 -8.19 0.95
C GLU A 30 -12.89 -7.09 0.48
N ILE A 31 -11.70 -7.48 0.01
CA ILE A 31 -10.71 -6.56 -0.57
C ILE A 31 -10.59 -6.87 -2.06
N LYS A 32 -10.99 -5.95 -2.92
CA LYS A 32 -10.93 -6.07 -4.39
C LYS A 32 -9.77 -5.27 -4.93
N GLU A 33 -8.82 -5.97 -5.54
CA GLU A 33 -7.72 -5.38 -6.30
C GLU A 33 -7.77 -5.94 -7.72
N ALA A 34 -8.02 -5.07 -8.70
CA ALA A 34 -8.20 -5.47 -10.10
C ALA A 34 -7.28 -4.66 -11.01
N GLY A 35 -6.77 -5.25 -12.07
CA GLY A 35 -6.06 -4.54 -13.14
C GLY A 35 -7.03 -3.80 -14.09
N GLU A 36 -6.61 -2.68 -14.68
CA GLU A 36 -7.32 -2.04 -15.80
C GLU A 36 -6.80 -2.57 -17.16
N GLY A 37 -6.59 -3.88 -17.27
CA GLY A 37 -6.11 -4.49 -18.52
C GLY A 37 -7.11 -4.28 -19.66
N LYS A 38 -6.61 -4.06 -20.88
CA LYS A 38 -7.44 -4.00 -22.10
C LYS A 38 -7.13 -5.23 -22.97
N SER A 39 -8.11 -6.09 -23.19
CA SER A 39 -7.99 -7.20 -24.13
C SER A 39 -8.18 -6.71 -25.57
N TYR A 40 -7.29 -7.14 -26.45
CA TYR A 40 -7.38 -6.93 -27.90
C TYR A 40 -7.28 -8.27 -28.61
N THR A 41 -8.24 -8.56 -29.49
CA THR A 41 -8.17 -9.74 -30.35
C THR A 41 -7.44 -9.37 -31.63
N ILE A 42 -6.28 -9.99 -31.87
CA ILE A 42 -5.50 -9.80 -33.09
C ILE A 42 -5.69 -11.03 -33.98
N ILE A 43 -6.10 -10.79 -35.23
CA ILE A 43 -6.17 -11.81 -36.28
C ILE A 43 -4.72 -12.33 -36.47
N ASP A 44 -4.52 -13.63 -36.27
CA ASP A 44 -3.25 -14.40 -36.21
C ASP A 44 -2.58 -14.63 -34.85
N LEU A 45 -2.84 -13.79 -33.82
CA LEU A 45 -2.20 -13.94 -32.51
C LEU A 45 -3.16 -14.30 -31.37
N GLY A 46 -4.48 -14.30 -31.64
CA GLY A 46 -5.50 -14.57 -30.62
C GLY A 46 -5.77 -13.37 -29.71
N GLU A 47 -6.27 -13.61 -28.50
CA GLU A 47 -6.54 -12.57 -27.50
C GLU A 47 -5.24 -12.18 -26.77
N ILE A 48 -4.87 -10.89 -26.83
CA ILE A 48 -3.73 -10.32 -26.11
C ILE A 48 -4.25 -9.36 -25.04
N ASN A 49 -3.77 -9.50 -23.81
CA ASN A 49 -4.10 -8.61 -22.70
C ASN A 49 -3.03 -7.51 -22.54
N ALA A 50 -3.40 -6.25 -22.79
CA ALA A 50 -2.53 -5.11 -22.56
C ALA A 50 -2.52 -4.76 -21.06
N ILE A 51 -1.37 -4.91 -20.40
CA ILE A 51 -1.17 -4.57 -18.99
C ILE A 51 -1.26 -3.05 -18.80
N SER A 52 -2.21 -2.61 -17.99
CA SER A 52 -2.38 -1.21 -17.57
C SER A 52 -2.15 -1.08 -16.06
N TYR A 53 -2.34 0.14 -15.53
CA TYR A 53 -2.31 0.39 -14.10
C TYR A 53 -3.43 -0.38 -13.36
N PRO A 54 -3.20 -0.76 -12.09
CA PRO A 54 -4.26 -1.33 -11.27
C PRO A 54 -5.38 -0.31 -11.00
N LYS A 55 -6.62 -0.80 -10.92
CA LYS A 55 -7.76 -0.06 -10.40
C LYS A 55 -7.53 0.24 -8.91
N LEU A 56 -8.25 1.25 -8.42
CA LEU A 56 -8.24 1.60 -7.01
C LEU A 56 -8.78 0.43 -6.18
N THR A 57 -8.05 0.04 -5.13
CA THR A 57 -8.48 -0.98 -4.17
C THR A 57 -9.85 -0.62 -3.60
N GLU A 58 -10.79 -1.55 -3.62
CA GLU A 58 -12.11 -1.40 -3.01
C GLU A 58 -12.21 -2.34 -1.81
N ILE A 59 -12.75 -1.85 -0.70
CA ILE A 59 -12.98 -2.63 0.51
C ILE A 59 -14.48 -2.59 0.83
N THR A 60 -15.08 -3.75 1.01
CA THR A 60 -16.44 -3.88 1.55
C THR A 60 -16.37 -4.58 2.88
N LEU A 61 -17.03 -4.03 3.88
CA LEU A 61 -17.17 -4.66 5.19
C LEU A 61 -18.60 -4.62 5.69
N GLU A 62 -19.01 -5.67 6.38
CA GLU A 62 -20.35 -5.82 6.95
C GLU A 62 -20.25 -6.16 8.43
N SER A 63 -20.99 -5.44 9.28
CA SER A 63 -20.93 -5.63 10.73
C SER A 63 -22.17 -5.04 11.41
N ILE A 64 -22.13 -4.98 12.75
CA ILE A 64 -23.20 -4.52 13.61
C ILE A 64 -22.70 -3.42 14.55
N PHE A 65 -23.50 -2.38 14.73
CA PHE A 65 -23.40 -1.46 15.86
C PHE A 65 -24.35 -1.92 16.97
N PRO A 66 -23.85 -2.44 18.09
CA PRO A 66 -24.68 -3.06 19.10
C PRO A 66 -25.27 -2.02 20.06
N ALA A 67 -26.57 -2.15 20.36
CA ALA A 67 -27.31 -1.30 21.29
C ALA A 67 -26.99 -1.62 22.75
N GLN A 68 -26.51 -2.82 23.01
CA GLN A 68 -26.10 -3.30 24.32
C GLN A 68 -24.74 -3.96 24.26
N ARG A 69 -24.13 -4.18 25.42
CA ARG A 69 -22.81 -4.81 25.51
C ARG A 69 -22.94 -6.32 25.42
N TYR A 70 -22.50 -6.88 24.31
CA TYR A 70 -22.37 -8.32 24.12
C TYR A 70 -20.93 -8.81 24.41
N PRO A 71 -20.73 -10.12 24.67
CA PRO A 71 -19.39 -10.69 24.91
C PRO A 71 -18.40 -10.48 23.75
N PHE A 72 -18.89 -10.33 22.52
CA PHE A 72 -18.08 -10.09 21.32
C PHE A 72 -17.77 -8.61 21.07
N VAL A 73 -18.16 -7.71 21.97
CA VAL A 73 -17.85 -6.28 21.88
C VAL A 73 -16.41 -6.04 22.32
N LEU A 74 -15.59 -5.46 21.43
CA LEU A 74 -14.14 -5.31 21.61
C LEU A 74 -13.71 -3.94 22.15
N VAL A 75 -14.68 -3.07 22.43
CA VAL A 75 -14.43 -1.72 22.95
C VAL A 75 -14.58 -1.67 24.47
N PRO A 76 -13.73 -0.91 25.19
CA PRO A 76 -13.81 -0.80 26.65
C PRO A 76 -15.15 -0.23 27.13
N GLU A 77 -15.46 -0.42 28.42
CA GLU A 77 -16.67 0.10 29.04
C GLU A 77 -16.63 1.62 29.23
N THR A 78 -15.44 2.16 29.49
CA THR A 78 -15.23 3.57 29.80
C THR A 78 -14.08 4.15 28.97
N GLY A 79 -13.97 5.48 28.98
CA GLY A 79 -12.94 6.21 28.22
C GLY A 79 -13.39 6.68 26.84
N LYS A 80 -12.42 7.09 26.02
CA LYS A 80 -12.65 7.72 24.70
C LYS A 80 -13.14 6.73 23.64
N ASN A 81 -12.68 5.49 23.68
CA ASN A 81 -13.07 4.44 22.73
C ASN A 81 -14.15 3.51 23.30
N ARG A 82 -15.03 4.02 24.18
CA ARG A 82 -16.10 3.20 24.76
C ARG A 82 -17.17 2.84 23.73
N LEU A 83 -18.02 1.89 24.09
CA LEU A 83 -19.21 1.58 23.29
C LEU A 83 -20.14 2.81 23.23
N LEU A 84 -20.38 3.30 22.01
CA LEU A 84 -21.33 4.38 21.73
C LEU A 84 -22.70 3.81 21.39
N LYS A 85 -23.74 4.65 21.36
CA LYS A 85 -25.05 4.21 20.90
C LYS A 85 -24.99 3.90 19.40
N PRO A 86 -25.74 2.91 18.89
CA PRO A 86 -25.71 2.55 17.47
C PRO A 86 -25.90 3.73 16.52
N PHE A 87 -26.83 4.62 16.84
CA PHE A 87 -27.13 5.79 16.02
C PHE A 87 -25.99 6.82 15.99
N GLU A 88 -25.19 6.94 17.05
CA GLU A 88 -24.04 7.86 17.09
C GLU A 88 -22.96 7.45 16.07
N TYR A 89 -22.75 6.15 15.86
CA TYR A 89 -21.87 5.66 14.78
C TYR A 89 -22.42 6.02 13.40
N VAL A 90 -23.72 5.85 13.19
CA VAL A 90 -24.39 6.17 11.93
C VAL A 90 -24.26 7.66 11.61
N GLU A 91 -24.51 8.54 12.58
CA GLU A 91 -24.36 9.99 12.43
C GLU A 91 -22.92 10.40 12.13
N MET A 92 -21.95 9.80 12.83
CA MET A 92 -20.53 10.07 12.62
C MET A 92 -20.08 9.69 11.20
N ILE A 93 -20.45 8.51 10.71
CA ILE A 93 -20.12 8.07 9.34
C ILE A 93 -20.80 8.98 8.32
N LYS A 94 -22.08 9.32 8.52
CA LYS A 94 -22.79 10.27 7.64
C LYS A 94 -22.12 11.64 7.61
N LYS A 95 -21.71 12.18 8.76
CA LYS A 95 -20.97 13.44 8.86
C LYS A 95 -19.67 13.37 8.06
N TRP A 96 -18.91 12.29 8.17
CA TRP A 96 -17.68 12.09 7.41
C TRP A 96 -17.94 12.01 5.91
N MET A 97 -19.00 11.31 5.45
CA MET A 97 -19.42 11.29 4.05
C MET A 97 -19.75 12.70 3.53
N THR A 98 -20.55 13.47 4.27
CA THR A 98 -20.94 14.84 3.87
C THR A 98 -19.75 15.79 3.80
N SER A 99 -18.70 15.55 4.59
CA SER A 99 -17.49 16.36 4.58
C SER A 99 -16.67 16.30 3.28
N ARG A 100 -16.92 15.28 2.44
CA ARG A 100 -16.20 15.03 1.17
C ARG A 100 -14.67 14.92 1.34
N ARG A 101 -14.21 14.50 2.51
CA ARG A 101 -12.79 14.24 2.80
C ARG A 101 -12.55 12.75 2.96
N PRO A 102 -11.36 12.26 2.57
CA PRO A 102 -11.01 10.87 2.77
C PRO A 102 -10.91 10.54 4.27
N ILE A 103 -11.33 9.34 4.63
CA ILE A 103 -11.09 8.73 5.93
C ILE A 103 -9.83 7.87 5.87
N ARG A 104 -9.25 7.53 7.01
CA ARG A 104 -8.20 6.52 7.12
C ARG A 104 -8.84 5.22 7.60
N PHE A 105 -8.70 4.17 6.79
CA PHE A 105 -8.97 2.81 7.22
C PHE A 105 -7.67 2.21 7.75
N VAL A 106 -7.73 1.63 8.95
CA VAL A 106 -6.61 0.90 9.55
C VAL A 106 -7.08 -0.47 9.99
N PHE A 107 -6.45 -1.50 9.42
CA PHE A 107 -6.55 -2.87 9.90
C PHE A 107 -5.21 -3.24 10.55
N SER A 108 -5.26 -3.62 11.82
CA SER A 108 -4.08 -4.03 12.59
C SER A 108 -4.30 -5.45 13.07
N GLY A 109 -3.56 -6.40 12.50
CA GLY A 109 -3.43 -7.76 13.04
C GLY A 109 -2.17 -7.80 13.90
N LEU A 110 -2.29 -8.16 15.18
CA LEU A 110 -1.13 -8.46 16.02
C LEU A 110 -1.32 -9.83 16.67
N GLU A 111 -0.37 -10.72 16.40
CA GLU A 111 -0.21 -11.97 17.13
C GLU A 111 0.45 -11.64 18.49
N ILE A 112 -0.30 -11.79 19.59
CA ILE A 112 0.33 -11.90 20.90
C ILE A 112 0.80 -13.36 21.02
N LYS A 113 2.09 -13.63 20.79
CA LYS A 113 2.68 -14.89 21.25
C LYS A 113 2.75 -14.83 22.76
N GLU A 114 1.79 -15.46 23.44
CA GLU A 114 1.90 -15.71 24.87
C GLU A 114 3.25 -16.39 25.14
N PRO A 115 4.05 -15.91 26.11
CA PRO A 115 5.24 -16.64 26.51
C PRO A 115 4.80 -18.00 27.07
N LYS A 116 5.07 -19.07 26.32
CA LYS A 116 4.82 -20.47 26.74
C LYS A 116 5.84 -20.89 27.82
N ALA A 117 5.86 -20.22 28.96
CA ALA A 117 6.40 -20.67 30.25
C ALA A 117 6.46 -19.48 31.19
N THR A 118 5.82 -19.56 32.36
CA THR A 118 6.26 -18.83 33.54
C THR A 118 7.67 -19.31 33.88
N PRO A 119 8.72 -18.49 33.77
CA PRO A 119 10.04 -18.92 34.18
C PRO A 119 10.05 -19.04 35.70
N THR A 120 10.30 -20.25 36.22
CA THR A 120 10.43 -20.55 37.66
C THR A 120 11.62 -19.83 38.33
N SER A 121 12.37 -19.00 37.60
CA SER A 121 13.57 -18.30 38.07
C SER A 121 13.68 -16.92 37.44
N TRP A 122 13.99 -15.92 38.28
CA TRP A 122 14.24 -14.53 37.87
C TRP A 122 15.45 -14.41 36.92
N LEU A 123 16.41 -15.33 37.00
CA LEU A 123 17.56 -15.39 36.09
C LEU A 123 17.18 -15.87 34.68
N ASN A 124 16.10 -16.65 34.55
CA ASN A 124 15.52 -17.02 33.26
C ASN A 124 14.60 -15.92 32.73
N ALA A 125 13.88 -15.21 33.60
CA ALA A 125 13.09 -14.04 33.21
C ALA A 125 13.93 -12.94 32.53
N SER A 126 15.17 -12.72 32.98
CA SER A 126 16.10 -11.77 32.36
C SER A 126 16.64 -12.19 30.99
N ARG A 127 16.61 -13.50 30.65
CA ARG A 127 16.98 -14.00 29.31
C ARG A 127 15.79 -14.06 28.35
N TYR A 128 14.57 -14.19 28.87
CA TYR A 128 13.33 -14.18 28.10
C TYR A 128 12.91 -12.78 27.64
N SER A 129 13.40 -11.72 28.29
CA SER A 129 13.13 -10.32 27.95
C SER A 129 13.73 -9.84 26.62
N GLU A 130 14.64 -10.59 25.99
CA GLU A 130 15.31 -10.17 24.75
C GLU A 130 14.70 -10.76 23.47
N ASN A 131 13.72 -11.67 23.58
CA ASN A 131 13.16 -12.38 22.42
C ASN A 131 11.63 -12.17 22.22
N SER A 132 11.03 -11.14 22.80
CA SER A 132 9.72 -10.64 22.37
C SER A 132 9.86 -9.88 21.05
N THR A 133 10.23 -10.60 19.99
CA THR A 133 10.25 -10.07 18.64
C THR A 133 8.82 -9.86 18.19
N TYR A 134 8.32 -8.63 18.33
CA TYR A 134 7.19 -8.15 17.57
C TYR A 134 7.54 -8.27 16.08
N SER A 135 7.01 -9.28 15.39
CA SER A 135 6.95 -9.25 13.93
C SER A 135 5.91 -8.21 13.55
N ASN A 136 6.37 -7.00 13.21
CA ASN A 136 5.56 -5.97 12.57
C ASN A 136 5.07 -6.48 11.21
N ASP A 137 3.98 -7.23 11.16
CA ASP A 137 3.30 -7.53 9.90
C ASP A 137 2.29 -6.42 9.61
N LEU A 138 2.85 -5.29 9.14
CA LEU A 138 2.21 -4.15 8.46
C LEU A 138 0.73 -3.88 8.77
N PRO A 139 0.39 -2.91 9.64
CA PRO A 139 -0.98 -2.41 9.72
C PRO A 139 -1.39 -1.86 8.35
N LEU A 140 -2.42 -2.47 7.74
CA LEU A 140 -2.99 -2.00 6.48
C LEU A 140 -3.66 -0.66 6.74
N SER A 141 -2.96 0.42 6.38
CA SER A 141 -3.36 1.80 6.67
C SER A 141 -3.51 2.55 5.36
N MET A 142 -4.75 2.84 4.96
CA MET A 142 -5.06 3.42 3.65
C MET A 142 -5.99 4.62 3.78
N ALA A 143 -5.76 5.64 2.95
CA ALA A 143 -6.73 6.70 2.75
C ALA A 143 -7.84 6.16 1.84
N MET A 144 -9.10 6.29 2.27
CA MET A 144 -10.26 5.75 1.57
C MET A 144 -11.35 6.82 1.45
N SER A 145 -12.07 6.85 0.34
CA SER A 145 -13.39 7.48 0.23
C SER A 145 -14.47 6.49 0.66
N ILE A 146 -15.53 7.00 1.29
CA ILE A 146 -16.73 6.22 1.56
C ILE A 146 -17.60 6.29 0.30
N GLU A 147 -17.76 5.17 -0.40
CA GLU A 147 -18.58 5.06 -1.61
C GLU A 147 -20.04 4.77 -1.27
N SER A 148 -20.28 3.90 -0.30
CA SER A 148 -21.63 3.58 0.15
C SER A 148 -21.65 3.24 1.64
N PHE A 149 -22.74 3.60 2.31
CA PHE A 149 -22.99 3.22 3.70
C PHE A 149 -24.48 2.92 3.85
N ASN A 150 -24.81 1.64 3.86
CA ASN A 150 -26.16 1.13 4.00
C ASN A 150 -26.33 0.55 5.40
N TRP A 151 -27.44 0.85 6.07
CA TRP A 151 -27.72 0.34 7.40
C TRP A 151 -29.20 0.05 7.57
N LYS A 152 -29.54 -0.93 8.40
CA LYS A 152 -30.92 -1.36 8.66
C LYS A 152 -31.08 -1.79 10.12
N LEU A 153 -32.33 -1.77 10.57
CA LEU A 153 -32.74 -2.28 11.87
C LEU A 153 -33.37 -3.66 11.64
N SER A 154 -32.83 -4.69 12.30
CA SER A 154 -33.44 -6.02 12.27
C SER A 154 -34.58 -6.09 13.27
N ALA A 155 -35.79 -6.38 12.77
CA ALA A 155 -36.99 -6.48 13.59
C ALA A 155 -36.86 -7.66 14.56
N GLY A 156 -36.90 -7.39 15.86
CA GLY A 156 -36.74 -8.40 16.93
C GLY A 156 -35.43 -8.30 17.70
N THR A 157 -34.47 -7.49 17.23
CA THR A 157 -33.22 -7.24 17.94
C THR A 157 -33.34 -5.98 18.82
N SER A 158 -32.62 -5.93 19.94
CA SER A 158 -32.69 -4.91 21.01
C SER A 158 -32.24 -3.49 20.60
N GLY A 159 -32.41 -3.10 19.34
CA GLY A 159 -31.97 -1.80 18.78
C GLY A 159 -30.62 -1.84 18.07
N ASP A 160 -30.07 -3.04 17.81
CA ASP A 160 -28.83 -3.21 17.05
C ASP A 160 -29.01 -2.74 15.60
N ILE A 161 -27.96 -2.14 15.03
CA ILE A 161 -27.95 -1.67 13.64
C ILE A 161 -26.97 -2.52 12.84
N GLU A 162 -27.48 -3.26 11.86
CA GLU A 162 -26.67 -3.92 10.84
C GLU A 162 -26.27 -2.91 9.78
N TYR A 163 -25.02 -2.96 9.32
CA TYR A 163 -24.52 -2.07 8.29
C TYR A 163 -23.57 -2.74 7.30
N SER A 164 -23.54 -2.19 6.09
CA SER A 164 -22.60 -2.50 5.03
C SER A 164 -21.92 -1.20 4.58
N LEU A 165 -20.58 -1.19 4.60
CA LEU A 165 -19.75 -0.04 4.30
C LEU A 165 -18.81 -0.38 3.13
N SER A 166 -18.95 0.37 2.03
CA SER A 166 -18.06 0.28 0.87
C SER A 166 -17.08 1.44 0.85
N LEU A 167 -15.80 1.11 0.80
CA LEU A 167 -14.68 2.04 0.79
C LEU A 167 -13.89 1.88 -0.52
N LYS A 168 -13.36 2.97 -1.04
CA LYS A 168 -12.48 2.96 -2.21
C LYS A 168 -11.21 3.73 -1.92
N LYS A 169 -10.07 3.19 -2.36
CA LYS A 169 -8.76 3.81 -2.13
C LYS A 169 -8.73 5.23 -2.70
N TYR A 170 -8.47 6.19 -1.83
CA TYR A 170 -8.34 7.59 -2.20
C TYR A 170 -6.89 7.90 -2.56
N VAL A 171 -6.67 8.39 -3.78
CA VAL A 171 -5.37 8.87 -4.24
C VAL A 171 -5.38 10.39 -4.24
N PHE A 172 -4.51 10.99 -3.43
CA PHE A 172 -4.32 12.44 -3.43
C PHE A 172 -3.78 12.89 -4.78
N TYR A 173 -4.55 13.70 -5.50
CA TYR A 173 -4.06 14.36 -6.70
C TYR A 173 -3.84 15.84 -6.39
N GLN A 174 -2.63 16.32 -6.69
CA GLN A 174 -2.37 17.75 -6.82
C GLN A 174 -2.50 18.07 -8.31
N ALA A 175 -3.19 19.15 -8.66
CA ALA A 175 -3.22 19.61 -10.04
C ALA A 175 -1.79 19.97 -10.46
N ALA A 176 -1.15 19.13 -11.27
CA ALA A 176 0.13 19.49 -11.87
C ALA A 176 -0.12 20.69 -12.79
N PRO A 177 0.58 21.83 -12.64
CA PRO A 177 0.43 22.95 -13.55
C PRO A 177 0.90 22.50 -14.94
N VAL A 178 -0.05 22.27 -15.85
CA VAL A 178 0.27 21.97 -17.24
C VAL A 178 0.66 23.28 -17.92
N LYS A 179 1.91 23.39 -18.38
CA LYS A 179 2.28 24.47 -19.31
C LYS A 179 1.52 24.26 -20.61
N VAL A 180 0.48 25.05 -20.82
CA VAL A 180 -0.30 25.05 -22.07
C VAL A 180 0.58 25.65 -23.17
N VAL A 181 1.17 24.79 -24.00
CA VAL A 181 1.76 25.21 -25.28
C VAL A 181 0.69 25.04 -26.35
N LYS A 182 0.13 26.16 -26.81
CA LYS A 182 -0.84 26.34 -27.93
C LYS A 182 -1.64 25.08 -28.35
N GLY A 183 -2.86 24.96 -27.83
CA GLY A 183 -3.99 24.37 -28.57
C GLY A 183 -4.12 22.85 -28.64
N ALA A 184 -3.23 22.07 -28.02
CA ALA A 184 -3.48 20.66 -27.79
C ALA A 184 -2.80 20.20 -26.50
N ALA A 185 -3.60 19.85 -25.49
CA ALA A 185 -3.11 19.13 -24.32
C ALA A 185 -2.72 17.71 -24.75
N LYS A 186 -1.47 17.53 -25.20
CA LYS A 186 -0.89 16.20 -25.33
C LYS A 186 -0.36 15.78 -23.97
N THR A 187 -1.09 14.89 -23.30
CA THR A 187 -0.52 14.10 -22.20
C THR A 187 0.59 13.25 -22.80
N GLN A 188 1.85 13.62 -22.57
CA GLN A 188 2.98 12.78 -22.93
C GLN A 188 3.01 11.63 -21.92
N GLN A 189 2.22 10.58 -22.20
CA GLN A 189 2.25 9.34 -21.45
C GLN A 189 3.66 8.76 -21.64
N LYS A 190 4.55 9.00 -20.68
CA LYS A 190 5.76 8.18 -20.54
C LYS A 190 5.24 6.77 -20.24
N ARG A 191 5.21 5.90 -21.26
CA ARG A 191 5.16 4.46 -21.03
C ARG A 191 6.28 4.16 -20.04
N ALA A 192 5.94 3.74 -18.82
CA ALA A 192 6.88 3.08 -17.94
C ALA A 192 7.21 1.75 -18.63
N GLY A 193 8.24 1.75 -19.46
CA GLY A 193 8.78 0.50 -19.95
C GLY A 193 9.50 -0.18 -18.79
N ASP A 194 9.20 -1.47 -18.56
CA ASP A 194 9.94 -2.37 -17.66
C ASP A 194 11.41 -2.59 -18.07
N ARG A 195 11.90 -1.87 -19.09
CA ARG A 195 13.33 -1.83 -19.37
C ARG A 195 13.97 -0.91 -18.35
N LYS A 196 14.64 -1.51 -17.35
CA LYS A 196 15.67 -0.85 -16.55
C LYS A 196 16.52 -0.01 -17.53
N ALA A 197 16.45 1.31 -17.41
CA ALA A 197 17.21 2.18 -18.30
C ALA A 197 18.68 1.75 -18.19
N PRO A 198 19.38 1.52 -19.31
CA PRO A 198 20.78 1.07 -19.25
C PRO A 198 21.56 2.09 -18.42
N ALA A 199 22.40 1.60 -17.50
CA ALA A 199 23.26 2.49 -16.74
C ALA A 199 24.16 3.25 -17.72
N VAL A 200 24.35 4.54 -17.49
CA VAL A 200 25.06 5.42 -18.42
C VAL A 200 26.22 6.08 -17.69
N TYR A 201 27.42 6.04 -18.26
CA TYR A 201 28.63 6.63 -17.71
C TYR A 201 29.15 7.76 -18.61
N LYS A 202 29.49 8.90 -18.01
CA LYS A 202 30.10 10.05 -18.71
C LYS A 202 31.61 9.96 -18.59
N LEU A 203 32.30 9.82 -19.73
CA LEU A 203 33.75 9.69 -19.79
C LEU A 203 34.47 10.90 -19.19
N LYS A 204 35.40 10.65 -18.28
CA LYS A 204 36.30 11.65 -17.69
C LYS A 204 37.67 11.59 -18.35
N ALA A 205 38.44 12.66 -18.20
CA ALA A 205 39.82 12.70 -18.71
C ALA A 205 40.68 11.62 -18.03
N GLY A 206 41.35 10.79 -18.84
CA GLY A 206 42.19 9.68 -18.35
C GLY A 206 41.46 8.35 -18.14
N ASP A 207 40.16 8.27 -18.42
CA ASP A 207 39.41 7.02 -18.38
C ASP A 207 39.79 6.08 -19.54
N ASN A 208 39.78 4.77 -19.26
CA ASN A 208 39.82 3.73 -20.28
C ASN A 208 38.67 2.73 -20.02
N LEU A 209 38.22 2.01 -21.06
CA LEU A 209 37.06 1.13 -20.94
C LEU A 209 37.25 0.04 -19.87
N TRP A 210 38.49 -0.41 -19.65
CA TRP A 210 38.83 -1.41 -18.63
C TRP A 210 38.63 -0.88 -17.20
N LYS A 211 39.13 0.32 -16.89
CA LYS A 211 38.95 0.97 -15.58
C LYS A 211 37.48 1.28 -15.33
N ILE A 212 36.73 1.68 -16.36
CA ILE A 212 35.28 1.92 -16.25
C ILE A 212 34.55 0.60 -15.95
N ALA A 213 34.87 -0.48 -16.67
CA ALA A 213 34.28 -1.80 -16.42
C ALA A 213 34.63 -2.30 -15.00
N GLN A 214 35.88 -2.15 -14.56
CA GLN A 214 36.30 -2.54 -13.22
C GLN A 214 35.61 -1.70 -12.12
N LYS A 215 35.30 -0.43 -12.39
CA LYS A 215 34.70 0.48 -11.42
C LYS A 215 33.18 0.37 -11.35
N GLU A 216 32.51 0.27 -12.50
CA GLU A 216 31.05 0.33 -12.60
C GLU A 216 30.40 -1.07 -12.69
N LEU A 217 31.14 -2.08 -13.17
CA LEU A 217 30.68 -3.47 -13.29
C LEU A 217 31.42 -4.43 -12.35
N SER A 218 32.38 -3.93 -11.55
CA SER A 218 33.29 -4.72 -10.69
C SER A 218 34.15 -5.75 -11.42
N ASP A 219 34.12 -5.76 -12.76
CA ASP A 219 34.82 -6.70 -13.62
C ASP A 219 35.41 -5.98 -14.84
N GLY A 220 36.73 -5.75 -14.80
CA GLY A 220 37.46 -5.09 -15.86
C GLY A 220 37.41 -5.84 -17.19
N SER A 221 37.20 -7.15 -17.21
CA SER A 221 37.16 -7.97 -18.43
C SER A 221 35.96 -7.65 -19.33
N ARG A 222 34.90 -7.06 -18.76
CA ARG A 222 33.65 -6.67 -19.45
C ARG A 222 33.77 -5.40 -20.29
N TRP A 223 34.97 -4.82 -20.42
CA TRP A 223 35.19 -3.66 -21.29
C TRP A 223 34.83 -3.92 -22.77
N LYS A 224 34.95 -5.17 -23.23
CA LYS A 224 34.55 -5.59 -24.59
C LYS A 224 33.04 -5.49 -24.80
N GLU A 225 32.24 -5.74 -23.75
CA GLU A 225 30.78 -5.57 -23.79
C GLU A 225 30.43 -4.09 -23.94
N ILE A 226 31.10 -3.22 -23.18
CA ILE A 226 30.94 -1.75 -23.27
C ILE A 226 31.31 -1.27 -24.68
N GLN A 227 32.42 -1.74 -25.24
CA GLN A 227 32.87 -1.39 -26.59
C GLN A 227 31.81 -1.75 -27.64
N LYS A 228 31.35 -3.01 -27.63
CA LYS A 228 30.34 -3.53 -28.57
C LYS A 228 29.01 -2.80 -28.43
N LEU A 229 28.56 -2.53 -27.20
CA LEU A 229 27.30 -1.87 -26.90
C LEU A 229 27.24 -0.41 -27.40
N ASN A 230 28.40 0.26 -27.47
CA ASN A 230 28.51 1.66 -27.87
C ASN A 230 29.12 1.85 -29.26
N ALA A 231 29.36 0.76 -30.00
CA ALA A 231 29.99 0.75 -31.32
C ALA A 231 31.30 1.57 -31.36
N ILE A 232 32.15 1.43 -30.34
CA ILE A 232 33.43 2.16 -30.24
C ILE A 232 34.48 1.42 -31.09
N PRO A 233 35.06 2.05 -32.12
CA PRO A 233 36.08 1.42 -32.95
C PRO A 233 37.40 1.26 -32.17
N ASP A 234 38.22 0.27 -32.57
CA ASP A 234 39.50 -0.02 -31.89
C ASP A 234 40.46 1.18 -31.87
N SER A 235 40.36 2.07 -32.86
CA SER A 235 41.13 3.31 -32.94
C SER A 235 40.80 4.30 -31.81
N GLU A 236 39.56 4.32 -31.31
CA GLU A 236 39.10 5.20 -30.22
C GLU A 236 39.46 4.68 -28.83
N LEU A 237 39.85 3.41 -28.69
CA LEU A 237 40.17 2.79 -27.39
C LEU A 237 41.37 3.44 -26.68
N ARG A 238 42.34 3.96 -27.46
CA ARG A 238 43.53 4.64 -26.92
C ARG A 238 43.24 6.06 -26.45
N LYS A 239 42.20 6.70 -27.00
CA LYS A 239 41.84 8.09 -26.70
C LYS A 239 40.33 8.29 -26.79
N LEU A 240 39.64 7.94 -25.71
CA LEU A 240 38.21 8.14 -25.59
C LEU A 240 37.90 9.66 -25.48
N PRO A 241 36.92 10.18 -26.24
CA PRO A 241 36.56 11.59 -26.17
C PRO A 241 35.93 11.91 -24.80
N VAL A 242 36.57 12.82 -24.06
CA VAL A 242 36.12 13.26 -22.75
C VAL A 242 34.73 13.90 -22.86
N GLY A 243 33.83 13.52 -21.96
CA GLY A 243 32.45 13.98 -21.94
C GLY A 243 31.47 13.19 -22.82
N LYS A 244 31.95 12.26 -23.66
CA LYS A 244 31.07 11.33 -24.38
C LYS A 244 30.41 10.39 -23.37
N THR A 245 29.13 10.14 -23.61
CA THR A 245 28.28 9.38 -22.71
C THR A 245 28.12 7.97 -23.27
N ILE A 246 28.50 6.95 -22.50
CA ILE A 246 28.51 5.55 -22.91
C ILE A 246 27.52 4.73 -22.08
N LYS A 247 26.88 3.75 -22.72
CA LYS A 247 25.97 2.80 -22.09
C LYS A 247 26.77 1.67 -21.45
N LEU A 248 26.35 1.24 -20.27
CA LEU A 248 26.88 0.07 -19.57
C LEU A 248 25.87 -1.09 -19.70
N PRO A 249 26.35 -2.32 -19.85
CA PRO A 249 25.52 -3.54 -19.91
C PRO A 249 24.86 -3.88 -18.57
#